data_AF-A0A0V0J283-F1
#
_entry.id   AF-A0A0V0J283-F1
#
_cell.length_a   1.000
_cell.length_b   1.000
_cell.length_c   1.000
_cell.angle_alpha   90.00
_cell.angle_beta   90.00
_cell.angle_gamma   90.00
#
_symmetry.space_group_name_H-M   'P 1'
#
loop_
_entity.id
_entity.type
_entity.pdbx_description
1 polymer ?
#
loop_
_entity_poly.entity_id
_entity_poly.type
_entity_poly.pdbx_seq_one_letter_code
_entity_poly.pdbx_strand_id
1 'polypeptide(L)'
;MDGELELLRETFPEALSVEDLGHGHDISLVINPAVETKNVQVSIQLNIFCPVTYPSEAPTINLRNALGLSDIDVKELHNLLTNIVESSRGDLVLFPLIEVNF
;
A
#
# COMPACT_ATOMS: atom_id res chain seq x y z
N MET A 1 10.27 -12.44 3.51
CA MET A 1 9.01 -11.74 3.78
C MET A 1 8.99 -11.19 5.20
N ASP A 2 9.20 -12.04 6.20
CA ASP A 2 9.06 -11.68 7.62
C ASP A 2 9.83 -10.43 8.04
N GLY A 3 11.10 -10.29 7.62
CA GLY A 3 11.89 -9.11 7.98
C GLY A 3 11.41 -7.77 7.39
N GLU A 4 10.81 -7.77 6.18
CA GLU A 4 10.25 -6.54 5.59
C GLU A 4 8.95 -6.13 6.32
N LEU A 5 8.12 -7.12 6.63
CA LEU A 5 6.86 -6.93 7.31
C LEU A 5 7.05 -6.50 8.78
N GLU A 6 8.02 -7.10 9.48
CA GLU A 6 8.41 -6.69 10.83
C GLU A 6 8.86 -5.23 10.85
N LEU A 7 9.73 -4.83 9.93
CA LEU A 7 10.19 -3.44 9.85
C LEU A 7 9.04 -2.48 9.53
N LEU A 8 8.09 -2.87 8.68
CA LEU A 8 6.89 -2.05 8.40
C LEU A 8 6.01 -1.86 9.63
N ARG A 9 5.82 -2.92 10.42
CA ARG A 9 5.05 -2.85 11.67
C ARG A 9 5.72 -1.95 12.70
N GLU A 10 7.06 -1.93 12.73
CA GLU A 10 7.82 -1.04 13.60
C GLU A 10 7.81 0.42 13.11
N THR A 11 7.82 0.63 11.79
CA THR A 11 7.86 1.96 11.19
C THR A 11 6.49 2.65 11.22
N PHE A 12 5.40 1.89 11.04
CA PHE A 12 4.03 2.41 10.93
C PHE A 12 3.03 1.71 11.88
N PRO A 13 3.29 1.65 13.20
CA PRO A 13 2.52 0.82 14.13
C PRO A 13 1.04 1.21 14.25
N GLU A 14 0.71 2.49 14.03
CA GLU A 14 -0.66 3.00 14.15
C GLU A 14 -1.40 3.10 12.80
N ALA A 15 -0.67 3.09 11.69
CA ALA A 15 -1.23 3.28 10.36
C ALA A 15 -1.37 1.96 9.58
N LEU A 16 -0.57 0.95 9.92
CA LEU A 16 -0.48 -0.34 9.23
C LEU A 16 -1.25 -1.43 9.99
N SER A 17 -2.21 -2.05 9.32
CA SER A 17 -2.87 -3.27 9.78
C SER A 17 -2.41 -4.45 8.94
N VAL A 18 -2.05 -5.55 9.59
CA VAL A 18 -1.59 -6.78 8.92
C VAL A 18 -2.41 -7.95 9.44
N GLU A 19 -3.04 -8.69 8.52
CA GLU A 19 -3.81 -9.89 8.79
C GLU A 19 -3.17 -11.10 8.09
N ASP A 20 -2.91 -12.18 8.85
CA ASP A 20 -2.49 -13.45 8.29
C ASP A 20 -3.73 -14.26 7.88
N LEU A 21 -3.79 -14.62 6.59
CA LEU A 21 -4.92 -15.37 6.02
C LEU A 21 -4.59 -16.86 5.81
N GLY A 22 -3.45 -17.35 6.29
CA GLY A 22 -2.93 -18.71 6.10
C GLY A 22 -2.39 -19.03 4.70
N HIS A 23 -2.74 -18.22 3.70
CA HIS A 23 -2.28 -18.34 2.30
C HIS A 23 -1.60 -17.06 1.79
N GLY A 24 -1.38 -16.11 2.70
CA GLY A 24 -0.77 -14.82 2.43
C GLY A 24 -1.07 -13.85 3.57
N HIS A 25 -0.59 -12.63 3.41
CA HIS A 25 -0.83 -11.53 4.34
C HIS A 25 -1.65 -10.45 3.63
N ASP A 26 -2.71 -9.96 4.26
CA ASP A 26 -3.40 -8.74 3.85
C ASP A 26 -2.86 -7.57 4.67
N ILE A 27 -2.32 -6.59 3.97
CA ILE A 27 -1.73 -5.39 4.54
C ILE A 27 -2.62 -4.22 4.15
N SER A 28 -3.13 -3.51 5.14
CA SER A 28 -4.00 -2.33 4.96
C SER A 28 -3.36 -1.10 5.58
N LEU A 29 -3.30 -0.01 4.81
CA LEU A 29 -2.79 1.28 5.26
C LEU A 29 -3.72 2.40 4.78
N VAL A 30 -4.01 3.38 5.64
CA VAL A 30 -4.68 4.62 5.23
C VAL A 30 -3.64 5.66 4.88
N ILE A 31 -3.61 6.07 3.61
CA ILE A 31 -2.74 7.12 3.09
C ILE A 31 -3.48 8.45 3.18
N ASN A 32 -2.85 9.41 3.85
CA ASN A 32 -3.30 10.80 3.92
C ASN A 32 -2.20 11.69 3.32
N PRO A 33 -2.53 12.74 2.57
CA PRO A 33 -1.51 13.67 2.10
C PRO A 33 -0.87 14.39 3.28
N ALA A 34 0.42 14.72 3.15
CA ALA A 34 1.17 15.40 4.20
C ALA A 34 0.65 16.83 4.48
N VAL A 35 -0.09 17.41 3.52
CA VAL A 35 -0.69 18.74 3.64
C VAL A 35 -2.10 18.62 4.21
N GLU A 36 -2.28 19.03 5.46
CA GLU A 36 -3.61 19.29 6.01
C GLU A 36 -4.28 20.39 5.18
N THR A 37 -5.19 20.01 4.29
CA THR A 37 -6.03 20.98 3.61
C THR A 37 -7.16 21.37 4.56
N LYS A 38 -7.25 22.66 4.91
CA LYS A 38 -8.23 23.17 5.89
C LYS A 38 -9.69 22.91 5.52
N ASN A 39 -9.97 22.60 4.25
CA ASN A 39 -11.33 22.52 3.71
C ASN A 39 -11.66 21.20 2.98
N VAL A 40 -10.67 20.32 2.72
CA VAL A 40 -10.90 19.06 1.99
C VAL A 40 -10.14 17.93 2.69
N GLN A 41 -10.89 16.99 3.27
CA GLN A 41 -10.30 15.75 3.75
C GLN A 41 -10.01 14.86 2.54
N VAL A 42 -8.73 14.52 2.36
CA VAL A 42 -8.27 13.62 1.31
C VAL A 42 -7.67 12.40 1.99
N SER A 43 -8.16 11.21 1.65
CA SER A 43 -7.64 9.95 2.19
C SER A 43 -7.91 8.82 1.21
N ILE A 44 -7.04 7.81 1.18
CA ILE A 44 -7.29 6.59 0.43
C ILE A 44 -6.72 5.40 1.19
N GLN A 45 -7.45 4.28 1.17
CA GLN A 45 -6.98 3.05 1.77
C GLN A 45 -6.26 2.21 0.71
N LEU A 46 -5.00 1.90 0.98
CA LEU A 46 -4.19 0.96 0.21
C LEU A 46 -4.28 -0.42 0.87
N ASN A 47 -4.76 -1.39 0.11
CA ASN A 47 -4.79 -2.81 0.46
C ASN A 47 -3.75 -3.54 -0.40
N ILE A 48 -2.88 -4.30 0.24
CA ILE A 48 -1.83 -5.08 -0.41
C ILE A 48 -1.97 -6.52 0.05
N PHE A 49 -2.30 -7.41 -0.86
CA PHE A 49 -2.27 -8.84 -0.62
C PHE A 49 -0.92 -9.41 -1.05
N CYS A 50 -0.17 -9.92 -0.07
CA CYS A 50 1.09 -10.62 -0.30
C CYS A 50 0.85 -12.13 -0.27
N PRO A 51 0.97 -12.84 -1.40
CA PRO A 51 0.87 -14.30 -1.38
C PRO A 51 2.04 -14.92 -0.62
N VAL A 52 1.90 -16.15 -0.13
CA VAL A 52 2.99 -16.91 0.52
C VAL A 52 4.24 -17.09 -0.36
N THR A 53 4.09 -16.92 -1.68
CA THR A 53 5.14 -17.00 -2.69
C THR A 53 5.91 -15.68 -2.87
N TYR A 54 5.51 -14.60 -2.21
CA TYR A 54 6.21 -13.32 -2.23
C TYR A 54 7.65 -13.43 -1.69
N PRO A 55 8.66 -12.82 -2.34
CA PRO A 55 8.59 -11.89 -3.49
C PRO A 55 8.65 -12.54 -4.87
N SER A 56 8.67 -13.88 -4.98
CA SER A 56 8.70 -14.55 -6.28
C SER A 56 7.44 -14.26 -7.08
N GLU A 57 6.29 -14.19 -6.40
CA GLU A 57 5.04 -13.68 -6.93
C GLU A 57 4.80 -12.27 -6.39
N ALA A 58 4.43 -11.37 -7.30
CA ALA A 58 4.16 -9.98 -6.96
C ALA A 58 2.92 -9.85 -6.08
N PRO A 59 2.89 -8.90 -5.14
CA PRO A 59 1.69 -8.63 -4.36
C PRO A 59 0.59 -8.03 -5.24
N THR A 60 -0.66 -8.26 -4.86
CA THR A 60 -1.80 -7.58 -5.49
C THR A 60 -2.14 -6.32 -4.70
N ILE A 61 -2.33 -5.21 -5.40
CA ILE A 61 -2.71 -3.94 -4.79
C ILE A 61 -4.17 -3.61 -5.09
N ASN A 62 -4.83 -2.91 -4.17
CA ASN A 62 -6.17 -2.38 -4.37
C ASN A 62 -6.33 -1.07 -3.61
N LEU A 63 -7.06 -0.12 -4.20
CA LEU A 63 -7.37 1.16 -3.58
C LEU A 63 -8.85 1.20 -3.21
N ARG A 64 -9.15 1.54 -1.96
CA ARG A 64 -10.51 1.59 -1.41
C ARG A 64 -10.73 2.88 -0.63
N ASN A 65 -12.00 3.18 -0.37
CA ASN A 65 -12.41 4.25 0.53
C ASN A 65 -11.75 5.60 0.21
N ALA A 66 -11.58 5.90 -1.09
CA ALA A 66 -11.05 7.17 -1.55
C ALA A 66 -12.01 8.30 -1.18
N LEU A 67 -11.50 9.29 -0.45
CA LEU A 67 -12.21 10.50 -0.03
C LEU A 67 -11.45 11.70 -0.60
N GLY A 68 -12.19 12.65 -1.18
CA GLY A 68 -11.59 13.88 -1.72
C GLY A 68 -10.74 13.71 -2.98
N LEU A 69 -10.68 12.50 -3.57
CA LEU A 69 -10.00 12.20 -4.83
C LEU A 69 -11.01 11.94 -5.94
N SER A 70 -10.68 12.37 -7.17
CA SER A 70 -11.47 12.01 -8.34
C SER A 70 -11.12 10.59 -8.81
N ASP A 71 -12.01 9.95 -9.58
CA ASP A 71 -11.73 8.65 -10.17
C ASP A 71 -10.47 8.65 -11.06
N ILE A 72 -10.15 9.81 -11.66
CA ILE A 72 -8.95 9.99 -12.47
C ILE A 72 -7.71 9.91 -11.57
N ASP A 73 -7.69 10.66 -10.46
CA ASP A 73 -6.56 10.68 -9.52
C ASP A 73 -6.35 9.29 -8.89
N VAL A 74 -7.44 8.61 -8.52
CA VAL A 74 -7.39 7.24 -7.98
C VAL A 74 -6.81 6.27 -9.02
N LYS A 75 -7.17 6.42 -10.29
CA LYS A 75 -6.64 5.59 -11.38
C LYS A 75 -5.17 5.89 -11.66
N GLU A 76 -4.75 7.15 -11.64
CA GLU A 76 -3.35 7.52 -11.79
C GLU A 76 -2.49 6.96 -10.66
N LEU A 77 -2.99 7.06 -9.42
CA LEU A 77 -2.38 6.42 -8.26
C LEU A 77 -2.28 4.91 -8.42
N HIS A 78 -3.36 4.25 -8.80
CA HIS A 78 -3.36 2.80 -9.02
C HIS A 78 -2.30 2.38 -10.06
N ASN A 79 -2.21 3.12 -11.17
CA ASN A 79 -1.22 2.85 -12.21
C ASN A 79 0.21 3.07 -11.71
N LEU A 80 0.47 4.12 -10.93
CA LEU A 80 1.76 4.38 -10.33
C LEU A 80 2.21 3.22 -9.44
N LEU A 81 1.35 2.78 -8.51
CA LEU A 81 1.62 1.66 -7.61
C LEU A 81 1.82 0.36 -8.38
N THR A 82 1.00 0.11 -9.41
CA THR A 82 1.15 -1.07 -10.28
C THR A 82 2.51 -1.07 -10.98
N ASN A 83 2.96 0.10 -11.47
CA ASN A 83 4.27 0.23 -12.10
C ASN A 83 5.42 -0.04 -11.12
N ILE A 84 5.29 0.35 -9.84
CA ILE A 84 6.27 0.04 -8.79
C ILE A 84 6.37 -1.48 -8.57
N VAL A 85 5.21 -2.15 -8.44
CA VAL A 85 5.14 -3.61 -8.29
C VAL A 85 5.81 -4.33 -9.47
N GLU A 86 5.47 -3.93 -10.69
CA GLU A 86 5.99 -4.56 -11.90
C GLU A 86 7.48 -4.30 -12.11
N SER A 87 7.96 -3.09 -11.77
CA SER A 87 9.39 -2.73 -11.89
C SER A 87 10.28 -3.45 -10.89
N SER A 88 9.68 -3.98 -9.82
CA SER A 88 10.37 -4.61 -8.71
C SER A 88 10.00 -6.10 -8.58
N ARG A 89 9.52 -6.71 -9.67
CA ARG A 89 9.11 -8.11 -9.70
C ARG A 89 10.29 -9.03 -9.37
N GLY A 90 10.12 -9.86 -8.33
CA GLY A 90 11.16 -10.74 -7.82
C GLY A 90 11.95 -10.17 -6.64
N ASP A 91 11.72 -8.90 -6.29
CA ASP A 91 12.34 -8.19 -5.17
C ASP A 91 11.30 -7.75 -4.12
N LEU A 92 11.79 -7.19 -3.00
CA LEU A 92 10.96 -6.65 -1.94
C LEU A 92 10.43 -5.25 -2.31
N VAL A 93 9.12 -5.02 -2.19
CA VAL A 93 8.42 -3.84 -2.75
C VAL A 93 7.50 -3.13 -1.77
N LEU A 94 7.32 -3.62 -0.55
CA LEU A 94 6.31 -3.09 0.36
C LEU A 94 6.68 -1.70 0.87
N PHE A 95 7.95 -1.45 1.17
CA PHE A 95 8.42 -0.11 1.52
C PHE A 95 8.22 0.90 0.39
N PRO A 96 8.70 0.64 -0.85
CA PRO A 96 8.44 1.52 -1.99
C PRO A 96 6.96 1.84 -2.23
N LEU A 97 6.04 0.90 -1.95
CA LEU A 97 4.60 1.12 -2.10
C LEU A 97 4.03 2.07 -1.04
N ILE A 98 4.59 2.03 0.16
CA ILE A 98 4.11 2.82 1.32
C ILE A 98 4.76 4.21 1.35
N GLU A 99 6.00 4.34 0.87
CA GLU A 99 6.73 5.62 0.80
C GLU A 99 6.28 6.52 -0.36
N VAL A 100 5.29 6.12 -1.15
CA VAL A 100 4.72 7.01 -2.17
C VAL A 100 4.01 8.17 -1.48
N ASN A 101 4.76 9.27 -1.28
CA ASN A 101 4.25 10.51 -0.71
C ASN A 101 3.32 11.21 -1.72
N PHE A 102 2.10 11.54 -1.27
CA PHE A 102 1.14 12.42 -1.95
C PHE A 102 1.09 13.81 -1.30
#